data_AF-A0A379VZR8-F1
#
_entry.id   AF-A0A379VZR8-F1
#
_cell.length_a   1.000
_cell.length_b   1.000
_cell.length_c   1.000
_cell.angle_alpha   90.00
_cell.angle_beta   90.00
_cell.angle_gamma   90.00
#
_symmetry.space_group_name_H-M   'P 1'
#
loop_
_entity.id
_entity.type
_entity.pdbx_description
1 polymer ?
#
loop_
_entity_poly.entity_id
_entity_poly.type
_entity_poly.pdbx_seq_one_letter_code
_entity_poly.pdbx_strand_id
1 'polypeptide(L)'
;MSLIHRIFFLRDYLGIDPTQTVYTFSEHVINPVMVTHIIFSLVFAIGYCVVAEIFPKVKLWQGILAGLIVTVVVHGIFCPALNLTPPLTQLPFDEYASEILGHVFWFWVIELMRRDLRNRITHEPDAEVPLTTR
;
A
#
# COMPACT_ATOMS: atom_id res chain seq x y z
N MET A 1 -8.96 -13.49 25.73
CA MET A 1 -7.77 -12.66 26.03
C MET A 1 -7.36 -11.98 24.75
N SER A 2 -7.71 -10.70 24.65
CA SER A 2 -8.02 -10.00 23.40
C SER A 2 -6.79 -9.57 22.59
N LEU A 3 -6.91 -9.58 21.26
CA LEU A 3 -5.95 -9.12 20.24
C LEU A 3 -5.42 -7.68 20.46
N ILE A 4 -5.96 -6.95 21.44
CA ILE A 4 -5.73 -5.53 21.74
C ILE A 4 -4.26 -5.19 22.14
N HIS A 5 -3.40 -6.17 22.39
CA HIS A 5 -2.03 -5.94 22.89
C HIS A 5 -0.91 -5.87 21.83
N ARG A 6 -1.18 -5.86 20.52
CA ARG A 6 -0.13 -6.06 19.49
C ARG A 6 0.17 -4.86 18.57
N ILE A 7 0.22 -3.64 19.10
CA ILE A 7 0.75 -2.49 18.35
C ILE A 7 1.79 -1.77 19.22
N PHE A 8 2.95 -2.40 19.36
CA PHE A 8 4.03 -1.92 20.22
C PHE A 8 4.85 -0.82 19.57
N PHE A 9 5.03 -0.84 18.25
CA PHE A 9 5.92 0.12 17.58
C PHE A 9 5.51 1.59 17.77
N LEU A 10 4.26 1.94 17.47
CA LEU A 10 3.76 3.33 17.56
C LEU A 10 3.86 3.84 19.01
N ARG A 11 3.52 3.00 19.98
CA ARG A 11 3.56 3.36 21.41
C ARG A 11 4.99 3.43 21.94
N ASP A 12 5.79 2.40 21.69
CA ASP A 12 7.07 2.19 22.35
C ASP A 12 8.21 2.97 21.67
N TYR A 13 8.09 3.30 20.38
CA TYR A 13 9.11 4.05 19.64
C TYR A 13 8.69 5.48 19.26
N LEU A 14 7.40 5.74 19.01
CA LEU A 14 6.91 7.08 18.63
C LEU A 14 6.12 7.76 19.76
N GLY A 15 5.83 7.08 20.87
CA GLY A 15 5.05 7.63 21.97
C GLY A 15 3.57 7.89 21.63
N ILE A 16 3.06 7.31 20.54
CA ILE A 16 1.69 7.49 20.05
C ILE A 16 0.86 6.28 20.45
N ASP A 17 -0.20 6.47 21.24
CA ASP A 17 -1.15 5.40 21.56
C ASP A 17 -2.05 5.12 20.32
N PRO A 18 -1.91 3.94 19.68
CA PRO A 18 -2.62 3.61 18.45
C PRO A 18 -4.12 3.36 18.65
N THR A 19 -4.56 3.19 19.90
CA THR A 19 -5.95 2.94 20.27
C THR A 19 -6.73 4.22 20.57
N GLN A 20 -6.04 5.36 20.67
CA GLN A 20 -6.70 6.65 20.88
C GLN A 20 -7.49 7.04 19.63
N THR A 21 -8.75 7.44 19.83
CA THR A 21 -9.52 8.11 18.78
C THR A 21 -8.99 9.54 18.62
N VAL A 22 -8.58 9.91 17.42
CA VAL A 22 -8.13 11.27 17.10
C VAL A 22 -9.31 12.13 16.66
N TYR A 23 -10.27 11.56 15.94
CA TYR A 23 -11.48 12.24 15.46
C TYR A 23 -12.53 11.23 14.98
N THR A 24 -13.82 11.61 14.96
CA THR A 24 -14.89 10.82 14.34
C THR A 24 -15.47 11.59 13.16
N PHE A 25 -15.45 10.98 11.96
CA PHE A 25 -15.99 11.56 10.73
C PHE A 25 -17.04 10.64 10.13
N SER A 26 -18.26 11.13 9.91
CA SER A 26 -19.34 10.33 9.31
C SER A 26 -19.53 8.97 10.00
N GLU A 27 -19.56 8.95 11.33
CA GLU A 27 -19.67 7.74 12.18
C GLU A 27 -18.46 6.78 12.12
N HIS A 28 -17.40 7.13 11.38
CA HIS A 28 -16.16 6.36 11.32
C HIS A 28 -15.12 6.93 12.28
N VAL A 29 -14.53 6.06 13.09
CA VAL A 29 -13.45 6.40 14.01
C VAL A 29 -12.14 6.52 13.23
N ILE A 30 -11.51 7.70 13.31
CA ILE A 30 -10.18 7.94 12.76
C ILE A 30 -9.17 7.86 13.91
N ASN A 31 -8.30 6.86 13.85
CA ASN A 31 -7.22 6.63 14.82
C ASN A 31 -5.84 6.76 14.13
N PRO A 32 -4.73 6.77 14.89
CA PRO A 32 -3.38 6.90 14.34
C PRO A 32 -3.00 5.75 13.39
N VAL A 33 -3.61 4.57 13.54
CA VAL A 33 -3.37 3.43 12.65
C VAL A 33 -3.87 3.72 11.23
N MET A 34 -5.07 4.28 11.09
CA MET A 34 -5.63 4.70 9.80
C MET A 34 -4.74 5.75 9.12
N VAL A 35 -4.29 6.76 9.87
CA VAL A 35 -3.40 7.81 9.35
C VAL A 35 -2.07 7.22 8.89
N THR A 36 -1.51 6.30 9.68
CA THR A 36 -0.27 5.57 9.32
C THR A 36 -0.46 4.82 8.00
N HIS A 37 -1.59 4.12 7.83
CA HIS A 37 -1.88 3.37 6.62
C HIS A 37 -2.00 4.27 5.37
N ILE A 38 -2.64 5.44 5.49
CA ILE A 38 -2.75 6.42 4.39
C ILE A 38 -1.36 6.95 3.99
N ILE A 39 -0.53 7.37 4.95
CA ILE A 39 0.81 7.89 4.66
C ILE A 39 1.67 6.81 4.02
N PHE A 40 1.64 5.59 4.57
CA PHE A 40 2.36 4.45 4.02
C PHE A 40 1.92 4.16 2.58
N SER A 41 0.61 4.14 2.33
CA SER A 41 0.04 3.97 0.98
C SER A 41 0.55 5.02 -0.02
N LEU A 42 0.62 6.30 0.37
CA LEU A 42 1.14 7.36 -0.50
C LEU A 42 2.62 7.16 -0.83
N VAL A 43 3.45 6.75 0.13
CA VAL A 43 4.87 6.44 -0.10
C VAL A 43 5.01 5.33 -1.13
N PHE A 44 4.23 4.25 -1.01
CA PHE A 44 4.26 3.15 -1.98
C PHE A 44 3.72 3.55 -3.35
N ALA A 45 2.67 4.37 -3.43
CA ALA A 45 2.13 4.86 -4.70
C ALA A 45 3.16 5.71 -5.46
N ILE A 46 3.76 6.71 -4.79
CA ILE A 46 4.78 7.58 -5.39
C ILE A 46 6.03 6.77 -5.77
N GLY A 47 6.49 5.90 -4.85
CA GLY A 47 7.62 5.02 -5.10
C GLY A 47 7.38 4.10 -6.29
N TYR A 48 6.20 3.50 -6.39
CA TYR A 48 5.80 2.67 -7.53
C TYR A 48 5.84 3.48 -8.84
N CYS A 49 5.30 4.71 -8.87
CA CYS A 49 5.35 5.56 -10.06
C CYS A 49 6.79 5.81 -10.55
N VAL A 50 7.73 6.08 -9.64
CA VAL A 50 9.15 6.29 -9.99
C VAL A 50 9.79 4.98 -10.49
N VAL A 51 9.60 3.89 -9.77
CA VAL A 51 10.18 2.58 -10.13
C VAL A 51 9.63 2.09 -11.47
N ALA A 52 8.36 2.34 -11.76
CA ALA A 52 7.69 1.94 -12.99
C ALA A 52 8.28 2.61 -14.26
N GLU A 53 8.87 3.80 -14.14
CA GLU A 53 9.59 4.46 -15.25
C GLU A 53 10.98 3.84 -15.49
N ILE A 54 11.62 3.32 -14.44
CA ILE A 54 12.98 2.75 -14.53
C ILE A 54 12.94 1.25 -14.86
N PHE A 55 11.99 0.53 -14.30
CA PHE A 55 11.85 -0.93 -14.41
C PHE A 55 10.44 -1.30 -14.87
N PRO A 56 10.12 -1.22 -16.18
CA PRO A 56 8.77 -1.45 -16.69
C PRO A 56 8.14 -2.80 -16.32
N LYS A 57 8.96 -3.80 -15.99
CA LYS A 57 8.49 -5.12 -15.52
C LYS A 57 7.62 -5.06 -14.27
N VAL A 58 7.75 -4.02 -13.43
CA VAL A 58 6.89 -3.87 -12.24
C VAL A 58 5.42 -3.58 -12.60
N LYS A 59 5.17 -3.12 -13.82
CA LYS A 59 3.83 -2.85 -14.35
C LYS A 59 3.10 -4.11 -14.81
N LEU A 60 3.68 -5.30 -14.62
CA LEU A 60 3.08 -6.57 -15.02
C LEU A 60 1.66 -6.72 -14.46
N TRP A 61 0.74 -7.15 -15.32
CA TRP A 61 -0.69 -7.24 -15.03
C TRP A 61 -1.27 -5.92 -14.50
N GLN A 62 -0.83 -4.80 -15.09
CA GLN A 62 -1.25 -3.46 -14.70
C GLN A 62 -0.99 -3.20 -13.22
N GLY A 63 0.19 -3.55 -12.71
CA GLY A 63 0.58 -3.31 -11.32
C GLY A 63 0.10 -4.36 -10.32
N ILE A 64 -0.75 -5.32 -10.72
CA ILE A 64 -1.25 -6.38 -9.81
C ILE A 64 -0.11 -7.17 -9.18
N LEU A 65 0.93 -7.52 -9.94
CA LEU A 65 2.08 -8.25 -9.39
C LEU A 65 2.79 -7.43 -8.31
N ALA A 66 2.94 -6.12 -8.51
CA ALA A 66 3.55 -5.24 -7.51
C ALA A 66 2.71 -5.20 -6.22
N GLY A 67 1.38 -5.15 -6.33
CA GLY A 67 0.48 -5.26 -5.18
C GLY A 67 0.69 -6.55 -4.38
N LEU A 68 0.74 -7.70 -5.05
CA LEU A 68 1.00 -8.99 -4.38
C LEU A 68 2.36 -9.05 -3.70
N ILE A 69 3.41 -8.55 -4.36
CA ILE A 69 4.76 -8.49 -3.77
C ILE A 69 4.74 -7.61 -2.51
N VAL A 70 4.10 -6.45 -2.57
CA VAL A 70 3.99 -5.54 -1.42
C VAL A 70 3.19 -6.18 -0.29
N THR A 71 2.08 -6.88 -0.57
CA THR A 71 1.35 -7.63 0.46
C THR A 71 2.26 -8.63 1.18
N VAL A 72 3.06 -9.41 0.44
CA VAL A 72 3.96 -10.40 1.06
C VAL A 72 5.09 -9.71 1.82
N VAL A 73 5.79 -8.76 1.21
CA VAL A 73 6.99 -8.13 1.80
C VAL A 73 6.63 -7.24 2.98
N VAL A 74 5.61 -6.41 2.84
CA VAL A 74 5.21 -5.49 3.90
C VAL A 74 4.33 -6.20 4.91
N HIS A 75 3.17 -6.71 4.49
CA HIS A 75 2.16 -7.21 5.42
C HIS A 75 2.47 -8.64 5.89
N GLY A 76 3.16 -9.44 5.06
CA GLY A 76 3.60 -10.78 5.43
C GLY A 76 4.88 -10.84 6.24
N ILE A 77 5.81 -9.88 6.06
CA ILE A 77 7.15 -9.93 6.66
C ILE A 77 7.44 -8.70 7.52
N PHE A 78 7.46 -7.50 6.95
CA PHE A 78 7.94 -6.30 7.64
C PHE A 78 7.06 -5.88 8.83
N CYS A 79 5.74 -5.78 8.62
CA CYS A 79 4.79 -5.41 9.68
C CYS A 79 4.77 -6.44 10.83
N PRO A 80 4.74 -7.76 10.56
CA PRO A 80 4.91 -8.75 11.61
C PRO A 80 6.27 -8.67 12.33
N ALA A 81 7.37 -8.46 11.59
CA ALA A 81 8.71 -8.34 12.18
C ALA A 81 8.85 -7.13 13.11
N LEU A 82 8.12 -6.04 12.82
CA LEU A 82 8.05 -4.85 13.66
C LEU A 82 6.95 -4.90 14.73
N ASN A 83 6.22 -6.01 14.85
CA ASN A 83 5.07 -6.15 15.76
C ASN A 83 3.99 -5.06 15.56
N LEU A 84 3.76 -4.68 14.30
CA LEU A 84 2.69 -3.76 13.88
C LEU A 84 1.35 -4.48 13.66
N THR A 85 1.43 -5.71 13.16
CA THR A 85 0.29 -6.58 12.87
C THR A 85 0.68 -8.02 13.19
N PRO A 86 -0.27 -8.92 13.52
CA PRO A 86 0.03 -10.34 13.51
C PRO A 86 0.38 -10.82 12.08
N PRO A 87 1.07 -11.98 11.94
CA PRO A 87 1.29 -12.61 10.64
C PRO A 87 -0.01 -12.82 9.87
N LEU A 88 0.03 -12.67 8.55
CA LEU A 88 -1.14 -12.81 7.67
C LEU A 88 -1.91 -14.13 7.88
N THR A 89 -1.21 -15.23 8.14
CA THR A 89 -1.80 -16.56 8.38
C THR A 89 -2.57 -16.68 9.69
N GLN A 90 -2.49 -15.67 10.56
CA GLN A 90 -3.20 -15.59 11.84
C GLN A 90 -4.37 -14.60 11.82
N LEU A 91 -4.59 -13.91 10.70
CA LEU A 91 -5.74 -13.02 10.54
C LEU A 91 -7.02 -13.82 10.29
N PRO A 92 -8.19 -13.30 10.70
CA PRO A 92 -9.48 -13.75 10.19
C PRO A 92 -9.48 -13.77 8.66
N PHE A 93 -10.22 -14.70 8.06
CA PHE A 93 -10.19 -14.92 6.61
C PHE A 93 -10.61 -13.67 5.82
N ASP A 94 -11.59 -12.93 6.32
CA ASP A 94 -12.07 -11.67 5.76
C ASP A 94 -11.01 -10.57 5.80
N GLU A 95 -10.26 -10.44 6.90
CA GLU A 95 -9.13 -9.52 7.00
C GLU A 95 -7.99 -9.94 6.04
N TYR A 96 -7.65 -11.22 5.99
CA TYR A 96 -6.64 -11.75 5.07
C TYR A 96 -7.02 -11.53 3.59
N ALA A 97 -8.27 -11.80 3.23
CA ALA A 97 -8.77 -11.63 1.88
C ALA A 97 -8.83 -10.15 1.49
N SER A 98 -9.33 -9.29 2.38
CA SER A 98 -9.38 -7.84 2.14
C SER A 98 -8.00 -7.21 2.03
N GLU A 99 -7.01 -7.69 2.79
CA GLU A 99 -5.61 -7.26 2.68
C GLU A 99 -5.03 -7.56 1.28
N ILE A 100 -5.23 -8.78 0.77
CA ILE A 100 -4.74 -9.17 -0.56
C ILE A 100 -5.51 -8.43 -1.67
N LEU A 101 -6.83 -8.48 -1.64
CA LEU A 101 -7.67 -7.88 -2.67
C LEU A 101 -7.54 -6.35 -2.68
N GLY A 102 -7.43 -5.74 -1.51
CA GLY A 102 -7.18 -4.31 -1.34
C GLY A 102 -5.89 -3.89 -2.03
N HIS A 103 -4.78 -4.61 -1.80
CA HIS A 103 -3.51 -4.32 -2.45
C HIS A 103 -3.51 -4.57 -3.97
N VAL A 104 -4.13 -5.66 -4.41
CA VAL A 104 -4.31 -5.94 -5.85
C VAL A 104 -5.06 -4.81 -6.54
N PHE A 105 -6.22 -4.43 -5.97
CA PHE A 105 -7.05 -3.36 -6.53
C PHE A 105 -6.35 -2.00 -6.44
N TRP A 106 -5.67 -1.71 -5.34
CA TRP A 106 -5.00 -0.44 -5.12
C TRP A 106 -3.83 -0.22 -6.09
N PHE A 107 -2.94 -1.21 -6.24
CA PHE A 107 -1.84 -1.10 -7.20
C PHE A 107 -2.33 -1.07 -8.64
N TRP A 108 -3.43 -1.74 -8.95
CA TRP A 108 -4.08 -1.62 -10.25
C TRP A 108 -4.55 -0.18 -10.52
N VAL A 109 -5.23 0.45 -9.56
CA VAL A 109 -5.65 1.85 -9.66
C VAL A 109 -4.45 2.80 -9.77
N ILE A 110 -3.39 2.60 -8.98
CA ILE A 110 -2.17 3.40 -9.08
C ILE A 110 -1.59 3.31 -10.49
N GLU A 111 -1.48 2.11 -11.07
CA GLU A 111 -0.93 1.94 -12.41
C GLU A 111 -1.81 2.58 -13.49
N LEU A 112 -3.13 2.46 -13.37
CA LEU A 112 -4.07 3.15 -14.26
C LEU A 112 -3.88 4.67 -14.21
N MET A 113 -3.78 5.24 -13.00
CA MET A 113 -3.59 6.68 -12.81
C MET A 113 -2.21 7.16 -13.24
N ARG A 114 -1.14 6.43 -12.91
CA ARG A 114 0.22 6.71 -13.36
C ARG A 114 0.24 6.78 -14.89
N ARG A 115 -0.27 5.76 -15.57
CA ARG A 115 -0.29 5.67 -17.03
C ARG A 115 -1.10 6.79 -17.67
N ASP A 116 -2.32 7.04 -17.20
CA ASP A 116 -3.18 8.09 -17.76
C ASP A 116 -2.56 9.49 -17.57
N LEU A 117 -2.13 9.82 -16.36
CA LEU A 117 -1.51 11.11 -16.07
C LEU A 117 -0.21 11.29 -16.83
N ARG A 118 0.68 10.29 -16.83
CA ARG A 118 1.95 10.34 -17.57
C ARG A 118 1.72 10.60 -19.05
N ASN A 119 0.84 9.84 -19.69
CA ASN A 119 0.61 9.96 -21.14
C ASN A 119 -0.01 11.32 -21.50
N ARG A 120 -0.87 11.88 -20.64
CA ARG A 120 -1.44 13.22 -20.83
C ARG A 120 -0.42 14.34 -20.63
N ILE A 121 0.48 14.21 -19.67
CA ILE A 121 1.48 15.23 -19.34
C ILE A 121 2.63 15.22 -20.36
N THR A 122 3.11 14.05 -20.73
CA THR A 122 4.29 13.90 -21.61
C THR A 122 3.93 13.87 -23.09
N HIS A 123 2.69 13.52 -23.44
CA HIS A 123 2.27 13.20 -24.80
C HIS A 123 3.07 12.04 -25.44
N GLU A 124 3.75 11.24 -24.62
CA GLU A 124 4.54 10.09 -25.04
C GLU A 124 3.87 8.77 -24.62
N PRO A 125 4.08 7.66 -25.35
CA PRO A 125 3.67 6.34 -24.90
C PRO A 125 4.49 5.91 -23.67
N ASP A 126 4.07 4.84 -23.01
CA ASP A 126 4.80 4.25 -21.88
C ASP A 126 6.27 3.93 -22.26
N ALA A 127 7.17 4.01 -21.27
CA ALA A 127 8.63 3.92 -21.48
C ALA A 127 9.13 2.67 -22.23
N GLU A 128 8.39 1.55 -22.18
CA GLU A 128 8.68 0.31 -22.91
C GLU A 128 8.30 0.34 -24.38
N VAL A 129 7.53 1.34 -24.83
CA VAL A 129 7.14 1.52 -26.22
C VAL A 129 8.17 2.43 -26.89
N PRO A 130 8.90 1.96 -27.93
CA PRO A 130 9.85 2.80 -28.64
C PRO A 130 9.16 4.02 -29.24
N LEU A 131 9.74 5.20 -29.06
CA LEU A 131 9.34 6.39 -29.81
C LEU A 131 9.69 6.12 -31.28
N THR A 132 8.68 6.04 -32.14
CA THR A 132 8.93 6.02 -33.58
C THR A 132 9.53 7.36 -33.98
N THR A 133 10.78 7.35 -34.42
CA THR A 133 11.42 8.51 -35.05
C THR A 133 10.57 8.93 -36.24
N ARG A 134 9.98 10.13 -36.20
CA ARG A 134 9.41 10.77 -37.39
C ARG A 134 10.52 11.38 -38.24
#